data_AF-A0AAJ2E4T2-F1
#
_entry.id   AF-A0AAJ2E4T2-F1
#
_cell.length_a   1.000
_cell.length_b   1.000
_cell.length_c   1.000
_cell.angle_alpha   90.00
_cell.angle_beta   90.00
_cell.angle_gamma   90.00
#
_symmetry.space_group_name_H-M   'P 1'
#
loop_
_entity.id
_entity.type
_entity.pdbx_description
1 polymer ?
#
loop_
_entity_poly.entity_id
_entity_poly.type
_entity_poly.pdbx_seq_one_letter_code
_entity_poly.pdbx_strand_id
1 'polypeptide(L)'
;MSVARCQAEVDSAEFTQWLAYSKIEPFGTEMEDLRAGVVAAAIYNVNRSPKARPEPFGPSDVIPWLGGVSKPAANEPILLPDVVAQSNLMRAALFGQAPNG
;
A
#
# COMPACT_ATOMS: atom_id res chain seq x y z
N MET A 1 -1.40 -11.00 26.08
CA MET A 1 -0.92 -12.37 26.30
C MET A 1 0.49 -12.49 25.76
N SER A 2 1.43 -13.13 26.47
CA SER A 2 2.78 -13.37 25.92
C SER A 2 2.75 -14.53 24.92
N VAL A 3 3.73 -14.59 24.01
CA VAL A 3 3.85 -15.69 23.04
C VAL A 3 4.01 -17.04 23.74
N ALA A 4 4.86 -17.11 24.77
CA ALA A 4 5.09 -18.35 25.53
C ALA A 4 3.82 -18.88 26.21
N ARG A 5 2.99 -17.98 26.74
CA ARG A 5 1.70 -18.36 27.33
C ARG A 5 0.68 -18.79 26.28
N CYS A 6 0.62 -18.09 25.15
CA CYS A 6 -0.24 -18.47 24.02
C CYS A 6 0.04 -19.89 23.54
N GLN A 7 1.32 -20.26 23.37
CA GLN A 7 1.71 -21.61 22.95
C GLN A 7 1.34 -22.71 23.96
N ALA A 8 1.21 -22.38 25.24
CA ALA A 8 0.85 -23.33 26.30
C ALA A 8 -0.67 -23.48 26.47
N GLU A 9 -1.44 -22.43 26.15
CA GLU A 9 -2.87 -22.35 26.45
C GLU A 9 -3.77 -22.45 25.20
N VAL A 10 -3.24 -22.16 24.01
CA VAL A 10 -3.99 -22.14 22.73
C VAL A 10 -3.44 -23.21 21.81
N ASP A 11 -4.29 -24.14 21.37
CA ASP A 11 -3.87 -25.18 20.44
C ASP A 11 -3.78 -24.67 18.98
N SER A 12 -3.22 -25.50 18.10
CA SER A 12 -3.03 -25.12 16.69
C SER A 12 -4.34 -24.90 15.93
N ALA A 13 -5.41 -25.61 16.30
CA ALA A 13 -6.70 -25.50 15.62
C ALA A 13 -7.38 -24.18 16.00
N GLU A 14 -7.41 -23.86 17.29
CA GLU A 14 -7.91 -22.59 17.82
C GLU A 14 -7.09 -21.41 17.25
N PHE A 15 -5.76 -21.51 17.23
CA PHE A 15 -4.92 -20.46 16.62
C PHE A 15 -5.25 -20.24 15.14
N THR A 16 -5.52 -21.32 14.40
CA THR A 16 -5.93 -21.23 12.99
C THR A 16 -7.30 -20.58 12.83
N GLN A 17 -8.24 -20.86 13.75
CA GLN A 17 -9.55 -20.20 13.77
C GLN A 17 -9.41 -18.71 14.04
N TRP A 18 -8.55 -18.29 14.97
CA TRP A 18 -8.26 -16.87 15.20
C TRP A 18 -7.64 -16.20 13.97
N LEU A 19 -6.74 -16.87 13.25
CA LEU A 19 -6.19 -16.36 11.99
C LEU A 19 -7.26 -16.25 10.90
N ALA A 20 -8.19 -17.20 10.83
CA ALA A 20 -9.31 -17.12 9.90
C ALA A 20 -10.25 -15.97 10.27
N TYR A 21 -10.56 -15.82 11.56
CA TYR A 21 -11.39 -14.75 12.08
C TYR A 21 -10.78 -13.37 11.80
N SER A 22 -9.47 -13.18 12.01
CA SER A 22 -8.80 -11.90 11.72
C SER A 22 -8.80 -11.51 10.24
N LYS A 23 -9.05 -12.45 9.33
CA LYS A 23 -9.23 -12.17 7.90
C LYS A 23 -10.67 -11.79 7.55
N ILE A 24 -11.65 -12.31 8.29
CA ILE A 24 -13.07 -12.00 8.12
C ILE A 24 -13.38 -10.65 8.76
N GLU A 25 -12.90 -10.46 9.98
CA GLU A 25 -13.04 -9.24 10.76
C GLU A 25 -11.65 -8.75 11.15
N PRO A 26 -11.00 -7.95 10.30
CA PRO A 26 -9.71 -7.37 10.63
C PRO A 26 -9.84 -6.50 11.89
N PHE A 27 -8.91 -6.70 12.81
CA PHE A 27 -8.78 -5.94 14.05
C PHE A 27 -7.33 -5.51 14.25
N GLY A 28 -7.13 -4.54 15.13
CA GLY A 28 -5.82 -3.94 15.38
C GLY A 28 -5.70 -2.52 14.85
N THR A 29 -4.50 -2.00 14.99
CA THR A 29 -4.13 -0.60 14.73
C THR A 29 -4.37 -0.18 13.30
N GLU A 30 -4.22 -1.08 12.33
CA GLU A 30 -4.44 -0.80 10.92
C GLU A 30 -5.89 -0.39 10.63
N MET A 31 -6.85 -1.04 11.30
CA MET A 31 -8.26 -0.67 11.15
C MET A 31 -8.60 0.62 11.92
N GLU A 32 -7.88 0.93 12.99
CA GLU A 32 -8.01 2.20 13.71
C GLU A 32 -7.47 3.36 12.86
N ASP A 33 -6.30 3.19 12.26
CA ASP A 33 -5.68 4.13 11.33
C ASP A 33 -6.59 4.38 10.12
N LEU A 34 -7.21 3.35 9.55
CA LEU A 34 -8.18 3.49 8.46
C LEU A 34 -9.38 4.35 8.87
N ARG A 35 -9.97 4.09 10.03
CA ARG A 35 -11.10 4.87 10.54
C ARG A 35 -10.70 6.32 10.80
N ALA A 36 -9.56 6.54 11.45
CA ALA A 36 -9.03 7.87 11.73
C ALA A 36 -8.67 8.62 10.43
N GLY A 37 -8.07 7.93 9.47
CA GLY A 37 -7.65 8.48 8.19
C GLY A 37 -8.82 8.93 7.32
N VAL A 38 -9.96 8.23 7.36
CA VAL A 38 -11.19 8.69 6.69
C VAL A 38 -11.66 10.03 7.29
N VAL A 39 -11.68 10.14 8.62
CA VAL A 39 -12.09 11.39 9.31
C VAL A 39 -11.11 12.53 9.00
N ALA A 40 -9.81 12.27 9.07
CA ALA A 40 -8.78 13.26 8.75
C ALA A 40 -8.87 13.72 7.28
N ALA A 41 -9.05 12.78 6.34
CA ALA A 41 -9.23 13.09 4.92
C ALA A 41 -10.48 13.95 4.69
N ALA A 42 -11.58 13.70 5.40
CA ALA A 42 -12.77 14.55 5.34
C ALA A 42 -12.47 15.99 5.81
N ILE A 43 -11.74 16.16 6.91
CA ILE A 43 -11.32 17.48 7.41
C ILE A 43 -10.44 18.20 6.38
N TYR A 44 -9.46 17.51 5.78
CA TYR A 44 -8.63 18.08 4.72
C TYR A 44 -9.47 18.46 3.49
N ASN A 45 -10.45 17.65 3.12
CA ASN A 45 -11.32 17.94 1.99
C ASN A 45 -12.26 19.13 2.21
N VAL A 46 -12.71 19.38 3.44
CA VAL A 46 -13.48 20.59 3.77
C VAL A 46 -12.61 21.85 3.65
N ASN A 47 -11.32 21.74 3.98
CA ASN A 47 -10.38 22.86 3.98
C ASN A 47 -9.56 22.98 2.68
N ARG A 48 -9.72 22.05 1.71
CA ARG A 48 -8.93 22.08 0.47
C ARG A 48 -9.42 23.19 -0.46
N SER A 49 -8.49 23.73 -1.25
CA SER A 49 -8.84 24.55 -2.42
C SER A 49 -8.94 23.66 -3.66
N PRO A 50 -10.11 23.51 -4.30
CA PRO A 50 -10.23 22.72 -5.53
C PRO A 50 -9.40 23.26 -6.70
N LYS A 51 -9.03 24.55 -6.68
CA LYS A 51 -8.16 25.15 -7.70
C LYS A 51 -6.70 24.71 -7.54
N ALA A 52 -6.22 24.63 -6.30
CA ALA A 52 -4.83 24.26 -5.99
C ALA A 52 -4.64 22.74 -5.93
N ARG A 53 -5.64 22.01 -5.45
CA ARG A 53 -5.68 20.55 -5.41
C ARG A 53 -7.05 20.06 -5.88
N PRO A 54 -7.21 19.78 -7.19
CA PRO A 54 -8.48 19.31 -7.77
C PRO A 54 -8.95 17.99 -7.15
N GLU A 55 -8.02 17.06 -6.94
CA GLU A 55 -8.30 15.74 -6.38
C GLU A 55 -8.50 15.78 -4.86
N PRO A 56 -9.58 15.18 -4.33
CA PRO A 56 -9.78 15.06 -2.89
C PRO A 56 -8.69 14.20 -2.25
N PHE A 57 -8.44 14.43 -0.97
CA PHE A 57 -7.64 13.55 -0.13
C PHE A 57 -8.41 12.26 0.14
N GLY A 58 -7.75 11.12 0.01
CA GLY A 58 -8.22 9.82 0.47
C GLY A 58 -7.45 9.34 1.72
N PRO A 59 -7.86 8.23 2.34
CA PRO A 59 -7.14 7.67 3.49
C PRO A 59 -5.66 7.36 3.19
N SER A 60 -5.34 6.95 1.95
CA SER A 60 -3.96 6.67 1.52
C SER A 60 -3.05 7.90 1.45
N ASP A 61 -3.61 9.11 1.36
CA ASP A 61 -2.82 10.36 1.44
C ASP A 61 -2.41 10.71 2.87
N VAL A 62 -3.05 10.09 3.87
CA VAL A 62 -2.88 10.42 5.30
C VAL A 62 -2.23 9.26 6.07
N ILE A 63 -2.49 8.02 5.66
CA ILE A 63 -2.00 6.80 6.32
C ILE A 63 -0.73 6.31 5.62
N PRO A 64 0.46 6.37 6.27
CA PRO A 64 1.74 6.08 5.62
C PRO A 64 1.85 4.64 5.08
N TRP A 65 1.32 3.64 5.78
CA TRP A 65 1.44 2.25 5.38
C TRP A 65 0.45 1.82 4.29
N LEU A 66 -0.62 2.59 4.06
CA LEU A 66 -1.62 2.28 3.04
C LEU A 66 -1.20 2.76 1.65
N GLY A 67 -0.34 3.78 1.57
CA GLY A 67 0.07 4.37 0.29
C GLY A 67 1.27 5.30 0.30
N GLY A 68 1.92 5.54 1.44
CA GLY A 68 3.08 6.41 1.57
C GLY A 68 2.79 7.89 1.31
N VAL A 69 3.60 8.77 1.92
CA VAL A 69 3.49 10.26 1.85
C VAL A 69 3.92 10.83 0.48
N SER A 70 4.04 9.98 -0.55
CA SER A 70 4.33 10.38 -1.92
C SER A 70 3.56 9.45 -2.85
N LYS A 71 2.73 10.03 -3.73
CA LYS A 71 2.22 9.31 -4.90
C LYS A 71 3.43 8.64 -5.58
N PRO A 72 3.39 7.32 -5.86
CA PRO A 72 4.39 6.75 -6.77
C PRO A 72 4.38 7.63 -8.02
N ALA A 73 5.58 8.02 -8.49
CA ALA A 73 5.71 8.75 -9.74
C ALA A 73 4.81 8.04 -10.76
N ALA A 74 3.97 8.81 -11.46
CA ALA A 74 2.99 8.25 -12.38
C ALA A 74 3.68 7.14 -13.18
N ASN A 75 3.10 5.93 -13.18
CA ASN A 75 3.58 4.79 -13.96
C ASN A 75 3.36 5.07 -15.46
N GLU A 76 3.81 6.23 -15.93
CA GLU A 76 3.84 6.56 -17.32
C GLU A 76 4.89 5.66 -17.97
N PRO A 77 4.52 4.96 -19.07
CA PRO A 77 5.47 4.15 -19.79
C PRO A 77 6.66 5.01 -20.20
N ILE A 78 7.88 4.54 -19.88
CA ILE A 78 9.10 5.12 -20.45
C ILE A 78 9.11 4.69 -21.92
N LEU A 79 8.74 5.61 -22.81
CA LEU A 79 8.74 5.42 -24.25
C LEU A 79 9.99 6.06 -24.84
N LEU A 80 10.92 5.22 -25.29
CA LEU A 80 12.10 5.63 -26.02
C LEU A 80 11.75 5.71 -27.52
N PRO A 81 12.22 6.75 -28.23
CA PRO A 81 11.92 6.91 -29.66
C PRO A 81 12.60 5.84 -30.52
N ASP A 82 13.68 5.24 -30.03
CA ASP A 82 14.41 4.16 -30.69
C ASP A 82 13.93 2.78 -30.23
N VAL A 83 13.58 1.92 -31.19
CA VAL A 83 13.04 0.58 -30.95
C VAL A 83 14.08 -0.34 -30.30
N VAL A 84 15.36 -0.15 -30.63
CA VAL A 84 16.46 -0.94 -30.03
C VAL A 84 16.64 -0.55 -28.57
N ALA A 85 16.68 0.74 -28.27
CA ALA A 85 16.73 1.26 -26.92
C ALA A 85 15.52 0.82 -26.09
N GLN A 86 14.30 0.84 -26.67
CA GLN A 86 13.09 0.34 -26.01
C GLN A 86 13.20 -1.15 -25.68
N SER A 87 13.70 -1.97 -26.62
CA SER A 87 13.89 -3.40 -26.41
C SER A 87 14.92 -3.69 -25.32
N ASN A 88 16.00 -2.91 -25.27
CA ASN A 88 17.04 -3.04 -24.25
C ASN A 88 16.54 -2.62 -22.86
N LEU A 89 15.74 -1.57 -22.76
CA LEU A 89 15.06 -1.17 -21.52
C LEU A 89 14.16 -2.31 -21.02
N MET A 90 13.36 -2.91 -21.89
CA MET A 90 12.48 -4.03 -21.55
C MET A 90 13.27 -5.25 -21.08
N ARG A 91 14.36 -5.60 -21.77
CA ARG A 91 15.23 -6.72 -21.37
C ARG A 91 15.90 -6.48 -20.02
N ALA A 92 16.38 -5.27 -19.76
CA ALA A 92 16.97 -4.91 -18.48
C ALA A 92 15.94 -4.97 -17.35
N ALA A 93 14.73 -4.45 -17.57
CA ALA A 93 13.67 -4.41 -16.56
C ALA A 93 13.09 -5.80 -16.23
N LEU A 94 12.93 -6.66 -17.25
CA LEU A 94 12.32 -7.98 -17.10
C LEU A 94 13.32 -9.06 -16.68
N PHE A 95 14.55 -8.98 -17.20
CA PHE A 95 15.53 -10.07 -17.10
C PHE A 95 16.86 -9.66 -16.47
N GLY A 96 17.03 -8.40 -16.07
CA GLY A 96 18.27 -7.92 -15.45
C GLY A 96 19.50 -7.97 -16.36
N GLN A 97 19.32 -8.04 -17.67
CA GLN A 97 20.43 -8.14 -18.64
C GLN A 97 20.93 -6.78 -19.11
N ALA A 98 22.24 -6.65 -19.28
CA ALA A 98 22.86 -5.47 -19.87
C ALA A 98 22.52 -5.34 -21.37
N PRO A 99 22.57 -4.13 -21.96
CA PRO A 99 22.10 -3.86 -23.34
C PRO A 99 22.78 -4.67 -24.46
N ASN A 100 23.90 -5.34 -24.17
CA ASN A 100 24.79 -5.97 -25.15
C ASN A 100 25.04 -7.46 -24.88
N GLY A 101 24.15 -8.14 -24.16
CA GLY A 101 24.21 -9.58 -23.86
C GLY A 101 23.40 -10.43 -24.82
#